data_AF-A0A1W2DLB0-F1
#
_entry.id   AF-A0A1W2DLB0-F1
#
_cell.length_a   1.000
_cell.length_b   1.000
_cell.length_c   1.000
_cell.angle_alpha   90.00
_cell.angle_beta   90.00
_cell.angle_gamma   90.00
#
_symmetry.space_group_name_H-M   'P 1'
#
loop_
_entity.id
_entity.type
_entity.pdbx_description
1 polymer ?
#
loop_
_entity_poly.entity_id
_entity_poly.type
_entity_poly.pdbx_seq_one_letter_code
_entity_poly.pdbx_strand_id
1 'polypeptide(L)'
;MSKRRVGRGSKYSDEFKRRLVAESQADGVSVPMVSRRHGVPTSRIYSWRSDDRFQPDGSDDAGFMPVEISGGDHDAVPMLPEARPTASSRIEITLENGRKLSVSDGVDAGFVLELARGLAA
;
A
#
# COMPACT_ATOMS: atom_id res chain seq x y z
N MET A 1 -14.15 11.05 20.93
CA MET A 1 -13.07 10.91 21.94
C MET A 1 -12.11 9.80 21.50
N SER A 2 -11.14 10.11 20.64
CA SER A 2 -10.22 9.09 20.11
C SER A 2 -9.13 8.77 21.15
N LYS A 3 -9.19 7.54 21.69
CA LYS A 3 -8.23 7.00 22.65
C LYS A 3 -6.83 6.98 22.02
N ARG A 4 -5.98 7.93 22.46
CA ARG A 4 -4.53 7.87 22.21
C ARG A 4 -3.99 6.65 22.95
N ARG A 5 -3.80 5.54 22.24
CA ARG A 5 -3.01 4.43 22.76
C ARG A 5 -1.56 4.89 22.82
N VAL A 6 -1.12 5.29 24.01
CA VAL A 6 0.29 5.49 24.36
C VAL A 6 0.94 4.11 24.39
N GLY A 7 1.23 3.55 23.21
CA GLY A 7 2.08 2.40 23.06
C GLY A 7 3.52 2.86 23.00
N ARG A 8 4.38 2.25 23.82
CA ARG A 8 5.86 2.27 23.80
C ARG A 8 6.41 3.04 22.60
N GLY A 9 6.90 4.27 22.85
CA GLY A 9 7.20 5.28 21.84
C GLY A 9 7.84 4.72 20.58
N SER A 10 7.32 5.13 19.42
CA SER A 10 7.90 4.76 18.13
C SER A 10 9.40 5.11 18.17
N LYS A 11 10.26 4.15 17.84
CA LYS A 11 11.74 4.32 17.79
C LYS A 11 12.17 5.53 16.94
N TYR A 12 11.28 6.03 16.10
CA TYR A 12 11.52 7.11 15.15
C TYR A 12 10.54 8.24 15.42
N SER A 13 11.04 9.48 15.50
CA SER A 13 10.21 10.66 15.55
C SER A 13 9.41 10.81 14.26
N ASP A 14 8.25 11.47 14.32
CA ASP A 14 7.42 11.69 13.13
C ASP A 14 8.13 12.60 12.11
N GLU A 15 8.97 13.53 12.57
CA GLU A 15 9.85 14.32 11.71
C GLU A 15 10.84 13.42 10.94
N PHE A 16 11.47 12.46 11.61
CA PHE A 16 12.39 11.53 10.96
C PHE A 16 11.67 10.65 9.93
N LYS A 17 10.45 10.20 10.23
CA LYS A 17 9.63 9.43 9.28
C LYS A 17 9.31 10.25 8.03
N ARG A 18 8.85 11.50 8.19
CA ARG A 18 8.58 12.42 7.06
C ARG A 18 9.82 12.65 6.21
N ARG A 19 10.97 12.85 6.83
CA ARG A 19 12.25 13.03 6.13
C ARG A 19 12.61 11.80 5.28
N LEU A 20 12.48 10.60 5.83
CA LEU A 20 12.76 9.36 5.09
C LEU A 20 11.76 9.11 3.97
N VAL A 21 10.48 9.44 4.18
CA VAL A 21 9.44 9.35 3.16
C VAL A 21 9.77 10.28 2.00
N ALA A 22 10.04 11.55 2.26
CA ALA A 22 10.43 12.54 1.24
C ALA A 22 11.70 12.12 0.48
N GLU A 23 12.76 11.69 1.18
CA GLU A 23 13.99 11.21 0.54
C GLU A 23 13.72 10.00 -0.36
N SER A 24 12.85 9.08 0.05
CA SER A 24 12.51 7.89 -0.75
C SER A 24 11.64 8.18 -1.98
N GLN A 25 11.08 9.37 -2.09
CA GLN A 25 10.27 9.83 -3.23
C GLN A 25 11.07 10.66 -4.23
N ALA A 26 12.31 11.03 -3.91
CA ALA A 26 13.17 11.78 -4.81
C ALA A 26 13.56 10.97 -6.06
N ASP A 27 13.73 11.66 -7.20
CA ASP A 27 14.08 11.02 -8.47
C ASP A 27 15.36 10.19 -8.36
N GLY A 28 15.31 8.97 -8.89
CA GLY A 28 16.43 8.03 -8.84
C GLY A 28 16.71 7.42 -7.45
N VAL A 29 15.91 7.75 -6.42
CA VAL A 29 16.07 7.17 -5.09
C VAL A 29 15.14 5.97 -4.88
N SER A 30 15.70 4.85 -4.42
CA SER A 30 14.95 3.65 -4.08
C SER A 30 14.90 3.40 -2.56
N VAL A 31 13.82 2.79 -2.09
CA VAL A 31 13.64 2.43 -0.67
C VAL A 31 14.78 1.57 -0.11
N PRO A 32 15.34 0.56 -0.82
CA PRO A 32 16.52 -0.17 -0.35
C PRO A 32 17.75 0.71 -0.16
N MET A 33 17.94 1.75 -0.99
CA MET A 33 19.05 2.68 -0.84
C MET A 33 18.90 3.53 0.43
N VAL A 34 17.72 4.09 0.66
CA VAL A 34 17.39 4.85 1.88
C VAL A 34 17.51 3.98 3.12
N SER A 35 17.05 2.72 3.05
CA SER A 35 17.16 1.74 4.12
C SER A 35 18.61 1.51 4.56
N ARG A 36 19.53 1.28 3.60
CA ARG A 36 20.96 1.10 3.87
C ARG A 36 21.59 2.35 4.46
N ARG A 37 21.23 3.54 3.96
CA ARG A 37 21.76 4.82 4.43
C ARG A 37 21.38 5.11 5.90
N HIS A 38 20.14 4.80 6.28
CA HIS A 38 19.60 5.18 7.59
C HIS A 38 19.47 4.02 8.60
N GLY A 39 19.86 2.80 8.21
CA GLY A 39 19.72 1.60 9.06
C GLY A 39 18.26 1.30 9.42
N VAL A 40 17.31 1.70 8.58
CA VAL A 40 15.87 1.49 8.79
C VAL A 40 15.40 0.35 7.89
N PRO A 41 14.71 -0.68 8.40
CA PRO A 41 14.17 -1.75 7.57
C PRO A 41 13.26 -1.21 6.46
N THR A 42 13.43 -1.72 5.24
CA THR A 42 12.65 -1.33 4.06
C THR A 42 11.14 -1.40 4.30
N SER A 43 10.67 -2.45 5.02
CA SER A 43 9.27 -2.62 5.38
C SER A 43 8.68 -1.43 6.14
N ARG A 44 9.45 -0.81 7.05
CA ARG A 44 9.00 0.39 7.78
C ARG A 44 8.87 1.60 6.86
N ILE A 45 9.82 1.78 5.95
CA ILE A 45 9.79 2.90 5.00
C ILE A 45 8.57 2.77 4.09
N TYR A 46 8.27 1.56 3.59
CA TYR A 46 7.05 1.32 2.84
C TYR A 46 5.78 1.61 3.65
N SER A 47 5.71 1.14 4.91
CA SER A 47 4.56 1.47 5.78
C SER A 47 4.37 2.97 5.99
N TRP A 48 5.45 3.75 6.09
CA TRP A 48 5.35 5.21 6.22
C TRP A 48 4.99 5.92 4.92
N ARG A 49 5.44 5.40 3.76
CA ARG A 49 5.02 5.90 2.43
C ARG A 49 3.54 5.69 2.14
N SER A 50 2.86 4.78 2.85
CA SER A 50 1.43 4.53 2.71
C SER A 50 0.58 5.27 3.74
N ASP A 51 1.19 6.06 4.63
CA ASP A 51 0.50 6.77 5.71
C ASP A 51 0.53 8.27 5.45
N ASP A 52 -0.65 8.85 5.21
CA ASP A 52 -0.82 10.26 4.83
C ASP A 52 -0.17 11.24 5.80
N ARG A 53 -0.02 10.86 7.08
CA ARG A 53 0.59 11.71 8.12
C ARG A 53 2.07 11.98 7.89
N PHE A 54 2.74 11.15 7.09
CA PHE A 54 4.16 11.26 6.80
C PHE A 54 4.46 11.69 5.36
N GLN A 55 3.44 11.97 4.56
CA GLN A 55 3.63 12.54 3.23
C GLN A 55 4.21 13.96 3.33
N PRO A 56 5.00 14.39 2.34
CA PRO A 56 5.40 15.79 2.25
C PRO A 56 4.15 16.67 2.08
N ASP A 57 4.07 17.76 2.85
CA ASP A 57 3.05 18.80 2.67
C ASP A 57 3.31 19.46 1.31
N GLY A 58 2.57 19.03 0.28
CA GLY A 58 2.78 19.52 -1.08
C GLY A 58 2.88 18.43 -2.15
N SER A 59 2.17 17.31 -2.02
CA SER A 59 1.60 16.72 -3.23
C SER A 59 0.59 17.74 -3.76
N ASP A 60 1.08 18.72 -4.52
CA ASP A 60 0.27 19.28 -5.58
C ASP A 60 -0.28 18.06 -6.31
N ASP A 61 -1.61 17.98 -6.31
CA ASP A 61 -2.38 16.94 -6.95
C ASP A 61 -1.74 16.71 -8.32
N ALA A 62 -0.96 15.63 -8.46
CA ALA A 62 -0.48 15.16 -9.75
C ALA A 62 -1.69 14.56 -10.46
N GLY A 63 -2.69 15.41 -10.67
CA GLY A 63 -3.89 15.13 -11.39
C GLY A 63 -3.50 14.94 -12.84
N PHE A 64 -4.11 13.95 -13.47
CA PHE A 64 -4.02 13.80 -14.90
C PHE A 64 -4.67 15.04 -15.55
N MET A 65 -3.87 15.86 -16.22
CA MET A 65 -4.40 16.97 -17.02
C MET A 65 -4.85 16.42 -18.38
N PRO A 66 -6.14 16.50 -18.73
CA PRO A 66 -6.60 16.08 -20.05
C PRO A 66 -5.97 17.02 -21.10
N VAL A 67 -5.28 16.44 -22.07
CA VAL A 67 -4.76 17.15 -23.25
C VAL A 67 -5.72 16.89 -24.41
N GLU A 68 -6.35 17.95 -24.92
CA GLU A 68 -7.14 17.88 -26.15
C GLU A 68 -6.21 17.99 -27.36
N ILE A 69 -6.14 16.94 -28.18
CA ILE A 69 -5.40 16.97 -29.45
C ILE A 69 -6.32 17.59 -30.51
N SER A 70 -6.14 18.88 -30.79
CA SER A 70 -6.80 19.53 -31.92
C SER A 70 -6.05 19.26 -33.21
N GLY A 71 -6.56 18.32 -34.01
CA GLY A 71 -6.17 18.15 -35.41
C GLY A 71 -5.59 16.79 -35.73
N GLY A 72 -6.39 15.99 -36.43
CA GLY A 72 -5.96 14.76 -37.06
C GLY A 72 -7.11 13.77 -37.10
N ASP A 73 -7.73 13.62 -38.27
CA ASP A 73 -8.53 12.45 -38.62
C ASP A 73 -7.71 11.19 -38.28
N HIS A 74 -7.97 10.64 -37.11
CA HIS A 74 -7.60 9.30 -36.77
C HIS A 74 -8.90 8.62 -36.44
N ASP A 75 -9.29 7.69 -37.32
CA ASP A 75 -10.22 6.61 -37.02
C ASP A 75 -9.86 6.06 -35.63
N ALA A 76 -10.54 6.57 -34.61
CA ALA A 76 -10.42 6.10 -33.26
C ALA A 76 -11.14 4.76 -33.25
N VAL A 77 -10.39 3.70 -33.55
CA VAL A 77 -10.79 2.34 -33.21
C VAL A 77 -11.28 2.41 -31.76
N PRO A 78 -12.52 1.98 -31.44
CA PRO A 78 -13.00 2.05 -30.08
C PRO A 78 -12.04 1.23 -29.21
N MET A 79 -11.21 1.91 -28.43
CA MET A 79 -10.48 1.27 -27.34
C MET A 79 -11.57 0.79 -26.39
N LEU A 80 -11.84 -0.51 -26.46
CA LEU A 80 -12.63 -1.22 -25.45
C LEU A 80 -12.10 -0.78 -24.09
N PRO A 81 -12.97 -0.37 -23.16
CA PRO A 81 -12.52 0.04 -21.83
C PRO A 81 -11.67 -1.09 -21.26
N GLU A 82 -10.40 -0.79 -20.95
CA GLU A 82 -9.53 -1.73 -20.26
C GLU A 82 -10.32 -2.24 -19.05
N ALA A 83 -10.46 -3.57 -18.98
CA ALA A 83 -11.16 -4.21 -17.90
C ALA A 83 -10.55 -3.70 -16.60
N ARG A 84 -11.33 -2.91 -15.84
CA ARG A 84 -10.92 -2.43 -14.51
C ARG A 84 -10.36 -3.65 -13.78
N PRO A 85 -9.14 -3.61 -13.21
CA PRO A 85 -8.65 -4.72 -12.42
C PRO A 85 -9.70 -4.95 -11.33
N THR A 86 -10.40 -6.08 -11.42
CA THR A 86 -11.38 -6.47 -10.42
C THR A 86 -10.59 -6.63 -9.14
N ALA A 87 -10.67 -5.62 -8.26
CA ALA A 87 -10.02 -5.65 -6.96
C ALA A 87 -10.63 -6.80 -6.18
N SER A 88 -10.05 -8.00 -6.32
CA SER A 88 -10.49 -9.18 -5.58
C SER A 88 -10.23 -8.88 -4.12
N SER A 89 -11.29 -8.61 -3.37
CA SER A 89 -11.19 -8.40 -1.94
C SER A 89 -10.62 -9.67 -1.31
N ARG A 90 -9.50 -9.51 -0.60
CA ARG A 90 -8.76 -10.62 0.00
C ARG A 90 -8.65 -10.43 1.50
N ILE A 91 -9.01 -11.46 2.25
CA ILE A 91 -8.96 -11.51 3.71
C ILE A 91 -7.76 -12.37 4.11
N GLU A 92 -6.89 -11.85 4.97
CA GLU A 92 -5.77 -12.61 5.56
C GLU A 92 -6.10 -12.97 7.01
N ILE A 93 -6.03 -14.25 7.34
CA ILE A 93 -6.30 -14.80 8.67
C ILE A 93 -4.98 -15.36 9.21
N THR A 94 -4.55 -14.91 10.38
CA THR A 94 -3.38 -15.47 11.07
C THR A 94 -3.87 -16.39 12.17
N LEU A 95 -3.42 -17.65 12.15
CA LEU A 95 -3.75 -18.67 13.15
C LEU A 95 -2.81 -18.57 14.35
N GLU A 96 -3.20 -19.18 15.48
CA GLU A 96 -2.43 -19.12 16.73
C GLU A 96 -1.03 -19.75 16.62
N ASN A 97 -0.85 -20.74 15.73
CA ASN A 97 0.44 -21.35 15.43
C ASN A 97 1.32 -20.53 14.46
N GLY A 98 0.90 -19.31 14.10
CA GLY A 98 1.63 -18.39 13.23
C GLY A 98 1.48 -18.66 11.74
N ARG A 99 0.75 -19.71 11.33
CA ARG A 99 0.40 -19.94 9.92
C ARG A 99 -0.61 -18.90 9.44
N LYS A 100 -0.62 -18.65 8.14
CA LYS A 100 -1.49 -17.66 7.52
C LYS A 100 -2.34 -18.26 6.41
N LEU A 101 -3.61 -17.88 6.38
CA LEU A 101 -4.57 -18.23 5.35
C LEU A 101 -4.99 -16.96 4.61
N SER A 102 -5.10 -17.02 3.29
CA SER A 102 -5.51 -15.89 2.46
C SER A 102 -6.70 -16.28 1.59
N VAL A 103 -7.84 -15.63 1.82
CA VAL A 103 -9.15 -15.98 1.27
C VAL A 103 -9.62 -14.87 0.33
N SER A 104 -9.99 -15.22 -0.88
CA SER A 104 -10.61 -14.28 -1.84
C SER A 104 -12.14 -14.37 -1.78
N ASP A 105 -12.82 -13.48 -2.49
CA ASP A 105 -14.28 -13.54 -2.64
C ASP A 105 -14.77 -14.89 -3.22
N GLY A 106 -15.98 -15.29 -2.84
CA GLY A 106 -16.65 -16.51 -3.34
C GLY A 106 -16.26 -17.83 -2.66
N VAL A 107 -15.44 -17.81 -1.60
CA VAL A 107 -15.11 -19.02 -0.82
C VAL A 107 -16.11 -19.24 0.30
N ASP A 108 -16.63 -20.48 0.42
CA ASP A 108 -17.54 -20.86 1.48
C ASP A 108 -16.92 -20.71 2.89
N ALA A 109 -17.67 -20.10 3.80
CA ALA A 109 -17.20 -19.83 5.15
C ALA A 109 -17.00 -21.11 5.98
N GLY A 110 -17.81 -22.15 5.74
CA GLY A 110 -17.67 -23.45 6.38
C GLY A 110 -16.35 -24.11 6.02
N PHE A 111 -16.03 -24.13 4.72
CA PHE A 111 -14.75 -24.63 4.21
C PHE A 111 -13.55 -23.86 4.80
N VAL A 112 -13.62 -22.52 4.87
CA VAL A 112 -12.57 -21.70 5.49
C VAL A 112 -12.38 -22.06 6.96
N LEU A 113 -13.47 -22.30 7.70
CA LEU A 113 -13.41 -22.69 9.10
C LEU A 113 -12.80 -24.08 9.31
N GLU A 114 -13.17 -25.07 8.50
CA GLU A 114 -12.59 -26.41 8.55
C GLU A 114 -11.10 -26.39 8.23
N LEU A 115 -10.71 -25.66 7.18
CA LEU A 115 -9.31 -25.49 6.81
C LEU A 115 -8.51 -24.79 7.91
N ALA A 116 -9.07 -23.73 8.52
CA ALA A 116 -8.44 -23.03 9.62
C ALA A 116 -8.23 -23.94 10.83
N ARG A 117 -9.20 -24.79 11.18
CA ARG A 117 -9.08 -25.77 12.27
C ARG A 117 -8.02 -26.83 11.99
N GLY A 118 -8.02 -27.39 10.79
CA GLY A 118 -7.01 -28.38 10.38
C GLY A 118 -5.60 -27.81 10.35
N LEU A 119 -5.45 -26.55 9.93
CA LEU A 119 -4.17 -25.85 9.91
C LEU A 119 -3.73 -25.35 11.29
N ALA A 120 -4.61 -25.25 12.28
CA ALA A 120 -4.29 -24.82 13.64
C ALA A 120 -3.72 -25.95 14.51
N ALA A 121 -3.91 -27.22 14.11
CA ALA A 121 -3.25 -28.40 14.69
C ALA A 121 -1.74 -28.44 14.36
#